data_AF-A0A3B8MQ30-F1
#
_entry.id   AF-A0A3B8MQ30-F1
#
_cell.length_a   1.000
_cell.length_b   1.000
_cell.length_c   1.000
_cell.angle_alpha   90.00
_cell.angle_beta   90.00
_cell.angle_gamma   90.00
#
_symmetry.space_group_name_H-M   'P 1'
#
loop_
_entity.id
_entity.type
_entity.pdbx_description
1 polymer ?
#
loop_
_entity_poly.entity_id
_entity_poly.type
_entity_poly.pdbx_seq_one_letter_code
_entity_poly.pdbx_strand_id
1 'polypeptide(L)'
;MLSSLGIVALLIIVVVRPDANLIESVDYQAVAKEISSEVPSEPITPQLSELWSANRAEISREPGAEITWSIGLLGPESSYVFIDQGFEADASWVSLRTERSASTGEVTFGYGADSTLSWEEYDRSEADPGANNAYVIVYEDSSSTIIIGGTSKRAVSEVADEVSYQLSRGRS
;
A
#
# COMPACT_ATOMS: atom_id res chain seq x y z
N MET A 1 64.97 -18.77 -9.27
CA MET A 1 63.90 -18.80 -8.27
C MET A 1 62.98 -17.63 -8.54
N LEU A 2 61.76 -17.89 -9.00
CA LEU A 2 60.76 -16.88 -9.32
C LEU A 2 59.59 -17.09 -8.36
N SER A 3 59.51 -16.28 -7.31
CA SER A 3 58.42 -16.19 -6.32
C SER A 3 58.84 -15.05 -5.38
N SER A 4 58.11 -13.99 -5.11
CA SER A 4 56.67 -13.75 -5.19
C SER A 4 56.45 -12.23 -5.24
N LEU A 5 55.50 -11.79 -6.07
CA LEU A 5 54.94 -10.45 -5.98
C LEU A 5 53.95 -10.48 -4.80
N GLY A 6 54.36 -9.95 -3.65
CA GLY A 6 53.49 -9.83 -2.48
C GLY A 6 52.43 -8.76 -2.74
N ILE A 7 51.21 -9.18 -3.05
CA ILE A 7 50.05 -8.30 -3.17
C ILE A 7 49.73 -7.79 -1.77
N VAL A 8 49.83 -6.49 -1.55
CA VAL A 8 49.31 -5.81 -0.37
C VAL A 8 47.83 -5.54 -0.63
N ALA A 9 46.95 -6.30 -0.02
CA ALA A 9 45.52 -6.01 0.00
C ALA A 9 45.27 -4.85 0.98
N LEU A 10 44.78 -3.72 0.47
CA LEU A 10 44.30 -2.62 1.29
C LEU A 10 42.92 -3.01 1.85
N LEU A 11 42.85 -3.23 3.16
CA LEU A 11 41.59 -3.45 3.88
C LEU A 11 40.88 -2.11 4.05
N ILE A 12 39.68 -1.97 3.48
CA ILE A 12 38.73 -0.94 3.89
C ILE A 12 37.65 -1.64 4.72
N ILE A 13 37.73 -1.50 6.04
CA ILE A 13 36.62 -1.84 6.94
C ILE A 13 35.81 -0.55 7.10
N VAL A 14 34.66 -0.47 6.42
CA VAL A 14 33.67 0.58 6.68
C VAL A 14 32.95 0.20 7.97
N VAL A 15 33.25 0.89 9.07
CA VAL A 15 32.44 0.81 10.29
C VAL A 15 31.31 1.82 10.15
N VAL A 16 30.14 1.36 9.69
CA VAL A 16 28.92 2.15 9.76
C VAL A 16 28.48 2.20 11.22
N ARG A 17 28.26 3.39 11.77
CA ARG A 17 27.77 3.59 13.14
C ARG A 17 26.24 3.61 13.07
N PRO A 18 25.51 2.59 13.56
CA PRO A 18 24.05 2.60 13.52
C PRO A 18 23.53 3.43 14.70
N ASP A 19 23.75 4.74 14.67
CA ASP A 19 22.93 5.68 15.45
C ASP A 19 21.80 6.15 14.55
N ALA A 20 20.87 5.24 14.27
CA ALA A 20 19.56 5.55 13.72
C ALA A 20 18.62 4.41 14.10
N ASN A 21 17.54 4.71 14.83
CA ASN A 21 16.33 3.89 14.78
C ASN A 21 15.74 4.02 13.36
N LEU A 22 16.43 3.46 12.37
CA LEU A 22 15.88 3.20 11.05
C LEU A 22 14.95 2.01 11.24
N ILE A 23 13.67 2.28 11.43
CA ILE A 23 12.67 1.33 10.94
C ILE A 23 13.02 1.17 9.46
N GLU A 24 13.46 -0.03 9.06
CA GLU A 24 13.81 -0.30 7.67
C GLU A 24 12.53 -0.11 6.85
N SER A 25 12.46 1.00 6.10
CA SER A 25 11.32 1.27 5.24
C SER A 25 11.32 0.23 4.14
N VAL A 26 10.17 -0.40 3.93
CA VAL A 26 9.97 -1.38 2.84
C VAL A 26 9.84 -0.62 1.52
N ASP A 27 10.61 -1.02 0.51
CA ASP A 27 10.43 -0.54 -0.86
C ASP A 27 9.31 -1.35 -1.54
N TYR A 28 8.06 -0.91 -1.35
CA TYR A 28 6.89 -1.60 -1.91
C TYR A 28 6.87 -1.59 -3.44
N GLN A 29 7.55 -0.66 -4.11
CA GLN A 29 7.64 -0.63 -5.58
C GLN A 29 8.59 -1.71 -6.08
N ALA A 30 9.72 -1.91 -5.39
CA ALA A 30 10.62 -3.03 -5.67
C ALA A 30 9.93 -4.38 -5.42
N VAL A 31 9.23 -4.53 -4.28
CA VAL A 31 8.49 -5.75 -3.96
C VAL A 31 7.39 -6.02 -5.00
N ALA A 32 6.60 -5.01 -5.39
CA ALA A 32 5.58 -5.14 -6.42
C ALA A 32 6.14 -5.63 -7.75
N LYS A 33 7.33 -5.15 -8.13
CA LYS A 33 8.02 -5.60 -9.34
C LYS A 33 8.42 -7.08 -9.26
N GLU A 34 8.89 -7.53 -8.10
CA GLU A 34 9.27 -8.93 -7.85
C GLU A 34 8.05 -9.86 -7.93
N ILE A 35 6.91 -9.47 -7.33
CA ILE A 35 5.69 -10.28 -7.27
C ILE A 35 4.78 -10.12 -8.50
N SER A 36 5.10 -9.23 -9.44
CA SER A 36 4.27 -8.94 -10.63
C SER A 36 3.89 -10.18 -11.46
N SER A 37 4.76 -11.19 -11.52
CA SER A 37 4.48 -12.45 -12.22
C SER A 37 3.63 -13.45 -11.42
N GLU A 38 3.42 -13.18 -10.13
CA GLU A 38 2.68 -14.01 -9.19
C GLU A 38 1.23 -13.55 -9.01
N VAL A 39 0.90 -12.32 -9.45
CA VAL A 39 -0.44 -11.74 -9.34
C VAL A 39 -1.17 -11.72 -10.71
N PRO A 40 -2.52 -11.79 -10.74
CA PRO A 40 -3.28 -11.79 -11.98
C PRO A 40 -3.26 -10.49 -12.78
N SER A 41 -3.03 -9.35 -12.14
CA SER A 41 -2.90 -8.04 -12.81
C SER A 41 -1.93 -7.13 -12.06
N GLU A 42 -1.63 -5.96 -12.65
CA GLU A 42 -0.67 -5.00 -12.11
C GLU A 42 -0.93 -4.68 -10.62
N PRO A 43 0.07 -4.85 -9.72
CA PRO A 43 -0.05 -4.44 -8.34
C PRO A 43 -0.24 -2.92 -8.18
N ILE A 44 -1.07 -2.51 -7.23
CA ILE A 44 -1.18 -1.10 -6.85
C ILE A 44 0.10 -0.62 -6.17
N THR A 45 0.65 0.49 -6.67
CA THR A 45 1.92 1.08 -6.24
C THR A 45 1.86 2.61 -6.38
N PRO A 46 1.13 3.31 -5.48
CA PRO A 46 0.95 4.75 -5.60
C PRO A 46 2.29 5.51 -5.54
N GLN A 47 2.36 6.68 -6.18
CA GLN A 47 3.53 7.56 -6.09
C GLN A 47 3.33 8.58 -4.98
N LEU A 48 3.77 8.23 -3.78
CA LEU A 48 3.64 9.08 -2.61
C LEU A 48 4.84 10.02 -2.43
N SER A 49 4.62 11.14 -1.76
CA SER A 49 5.70 12.07 -1.39
C SER A 49 6.67 11.45 -0.37
N GLU A 50 7.84 12.07 -0.19
CA GLU A 50 8.87 11.64 0.79
C GLU A 50 8.39 11.68 2.26
N LEU A 51 7.20 12.21 2.52
CA LEU A 51 6.59 12.21 3.85
C LEU A 51 5.98 10.84 4.23
N TRP A 52 5.94 9.91 3.29
CA TRP A 52 5.42 8.56 3.48
C TRP A 52 6.53 7.53 3.51
N SER A 53 6.37 6.54 4.37
CA SER A 53 7.21 5.34 4.42
C SER A 53 6.33 4.10 4.53
N ALA A 54 6.80 2.97 4.03
CA ALA A 54 6.07 1.71 4.19
C ALA A 54 6.73 0.84 5.26
N ASN A 55 5.89 0.20 6.07
CA ASN A 55 6.33 -0.78 7.08
C ASN A 55 5.95 -2.22 6.71
N ARG A 56 5.20 -2.40 5.61
CA ARG A 56 4.76 -3.70 5.10
C ARG A 56 4.52 -3.60 3.59
N ALA A 57 4.96 -4.61 2.86
CA ALA A 57 4.59 -4.85 1.47
C ALA A 57 4.71 -6.37 1.20
N GLU A 58 3.60 -7.05 0.95
CA GLU A 58 3.59 -8.51 0.81
C GLU A 58 2.38 -9.01 0.02
N ILE A 59 2.50 -10.24 -0.48
CA ILE A 59 1.35 -11.03 -0.95
C ILE A 59 0.94 -12.04 0.11
N SER A 60 -0.36 -12.26 0.26
CA SER A 60 -0.91 -13.29 1.14
C SER A 60 -2.09 -14.01 0.47
N ARG A 61 -2.54 -15.12 1.08
CA ARG A 61 -3.76 -15.82 0.67
C ARG A 61 -4.72 -15.80 1.84
N GLU A 62 -5.95 -15.37 1.60
CA GLU A 62 -6.95 -15.14 2.65
C GLU A 62 -8.29 -15.77 2.29
N PRO A 63 -9.13 -16.14 3.26
CA PRO A 63 -10.52 -16.48 2.97
C PRO A 63 -11.21 -15.32 2.25
N GLY A 64 -11.83 -15.64 1.11
CA GLY A 64 -12.56 -14.68 0.30
C GLY A 64 -11.71 -13.88 -0.69
N ALA A 65 -10.39 -14.11 -0.82
CA ALA A 65 -9.57 -13.61 -1.93
C ALA A 65 -8.43 -14.61 -2.23
N GLU A 66 -8.22 -14.98 -3.49
CA GLU A 66 -7.19 -15.99 -3.82
C GLU A 66 -5.78 -15.45 -3.50
N ILE A 67 -5.54 -14.19 -3.83
CA ILE A 67 -4.30 -13.47 -3.54
C ILE A 67 -4.66 -12.07 -3.07
N THR A 68 -4.02 -11.61 -2.00
CA THR A 68 -4.09 -10.23 -1.53
C THR A 68 -2.70 -9.61 -1.62
N TRP A 69 -2.56 -8.53 -2.38
CA TRP A 69 -1.41 -7.63 -2.31
C TRP A 69 -1.68 -6.55 -1.27
N SER A 70 -0.81 -6.44 -0.26
CA SER A 70 -0.99 -5.54 0.88
C SER A 70 0.20 -4.61 1.07
N ILE A 71 -0.08 -3.31 1.25
CA ILE A 71 0.90 -2.28 1.63
C ILE A 71 0.45 -1.65 2.96
N GLY A 72 1.38 -1.50 3.90
CA GLY A 72 1.20 -0.71 5.11
C GLY A 72 2.05 0.56 5.05
N LEU A 73 1.41 1.72 5.22
CA LEU A 73 2.01 3.05 5.07
C LEU A 73 1.93 3.84 6.38
N LEU A 74 3.03 4.50 6.71
CA LEU A 74 3.16 5.46 7.80
C LEU A 74 3.33 6.84 7.19
N GLY A 75 2.41 7.74 7.50
CA GLY A 75 2.33 9.08 6.93
C GLY A 75 2.45 10.21 7.95
N PRO A 76 2.25 11.46 7.50
CA PRO A 76 2.24 12.64 8.36
C PRO A 76 1.29 12.51 9.56
N GLU A 77 1.56 13.27 10.62
CA GLU A 77 0.72 13.31 11.84
C GLU A 77 0.57 11.94 12.54
N SER A 78 1.53 11.04 12.38
CA SER A 78 1.48 9.65 12.89
C SER A 78 0.27 8.87 12.35
N SER A 79 -0.13 9.17 11.11
CA SER A 79 -1.22 8.45 10.44
C SER A 79 -0.74 7.09 9.92
N TYR A 80 -1.66 6.13 9.92
CA TYR A 80 -1.48 4.83 9.30
C TYR A 80 -2.51 4.68 8.18
N VAL A 81 -2.05 4.18 7.03
CA VAL A 81 -2.90 3.80 5.90
C VAL A 81 -2.49 2.41 5.44
N PHE A 82 -3.46 1.56 5.10
CA PHE A 82 -3.22 0.32 4.39
C PHE A 82 -3.86 0.39 3.00
N ILE A 83 -3.26 -0.35 2.07
CA ILE A 83 -3.81 -0.62 0.74
C ILE A 83 -3.86 -2.14 0.62
N ASP A 84 -5.04 -2.69 0.39
CA ASP A 84 -5.24 -4.09 0.06
C ASP A 84 -5.84 -4.20 -1.33
N GLN A 85 -5.20 -4.94 -2.22
CA GLN A 85 -5.71 -5.33 -3.52
C GLN A 85 -5.99 -6.83 -3.50
N GLY A 86 -7.28 -7.19 -3.42
CA GLY A 86 -7.74 -8.56 -3.43
C GLY A 86 -8.06 -9.01 -4.86
N PHE A 87 -7.36 -10.04 -5.32
CA PHE A 87 -7.63 -10.72 -6.58
C PHE A 87 -8.63 -11.85 -6.34
N GLU A 88 -9.67 -11.91 -7.19
CA GLU A 88 -10.84 -12.78 -6.99
C GLU A 88 -11.48 -12.58 -5.60
N ALA A 89 -11.50 -11.34 -5.10
CA ALA A 89 -12.09 -11.02 -3.82
C ALA A 89 -13.63 -11.12 -3.86
N ASP A 90 -14.22 -11.67 -2.81
CA ASP A 90 -15.66 -11.77 -2.61
C ASP A 90 -16.19 -10.78 -1.56
N ALA A 91 -17.53 -10.69 -1.46
CA ALA A 91 -18.19 -9.79 -0.53
C ALA A 91 -17.85 -10.06 0.95
N SER A 92 -17.45 -11.30 1.31
CA SER A 92 -17.05 -11.62 2.68
C SER A 92 -15.69 -11.02 3.03
N TRP A 93 -14.77 -10.98 2.06
CA TRP A 93 -13.48 -10.33 2.20
C TRP A 93 -13.65 -8.82 2.43
N VAL A 94 -14.46 -8.15 1.61
CA VAL A 94 -14.80 -6.71 1.80
C VAL A 94 -15.44 -6.47 3.17
N SER A 95 -16.42 -7.30 3.54
CA SER A 95 -17.14 -7.19 4.81
C SER A 95 -16.22 -7.29 6.03
N LEU A 96 -15.16 -8.10 5.97
CA LEU A 96 -14.18 -8.18 7.05
C LEU A 96 -13.35 -6.90 7.17
N ARG A 97 -12.92 -6.30 6.06
CA ARG A 97 -12.13 -5.05 6.07
C ARG A 97 -12.92 -3.85 6.59
N THR A 98 -14.22 -3.83 6.33
CA THR A 98 -15.14 -2.77 6.77
C THR A 98 -15.75 -3.04 8.16
N GLU A 99 -15.28 -4.06 8.87
CA GLU A 99 -15.82 -4.52 10.17
C GLU A 99 -17.34 -4.74 10.12
N ARG A 100 -17.82 -5.23 8.98
CA ARG A 100 -19.23 -5.48 8.67
C ARG A 100 -20.11 -4.24 8.82
N SER A 101 -19.53 -3.05 8.65
CA SER A 101 -20.27 -1.80 8.71
C SER A 101 -21.03 -1.58 7.40
N ALA A 102 -22.15 -0.86 7.48
CA ALA A 102 -22.83 -0.39 6.28
C ALA A 102 -22.04 0.75 5.64
N SER A 103 -22.12 0.85 4.32
CA SER A 103 -21.58 2.01 3.59
C SER A 103 -22.22 3.31 4.08
N THR A 104 -21.39 4.33 4.23
CA THR A 104 -21.78 5.69 4.61
C THR A 104 -22.03 6.58 3.39
N GLY A 105 -21.69 6.12 2.19
CA GLY A 105 -21.94 6.84 0.95
C GLY A 105 -20.92 6.53 -0.14
N GLU A 106 -20.77 7.49 -1.05
CA GLU A 106 -19.74 7.45 -2.09
C GLU A 106 -18.85 8.70 -1.96
N VAL A 107 -17.57 8.52 -2.24
CA VAL A 107 -16.56 9.59 -2.27
C VAL A 107 -15.74 9.47 -3.55
N THR A 108 -15.11 10.56 -3.97
CA THR A 108 -14.41 10.63 -5.25
C THR A 108 -12.97 11.09 -5.07
N PHE A 109 -12.04 10.42 -5.77
CA PHE A 109 -10.60 10.69 -5.72
C PHE A 109 -9.97 10.70 -7.11
N GLY A 110 -8.84 11.39 -7.25
CA GLY A 110 -8.06 11.52 -8.49
C GLY A 110 -7.84 12.97 -8.92
N TYR A 111 -7.07 13.14 -10.00
CA TYR A 111 -6.62 14.45 -10.50
C TYR A 111 -7.39 14.87 -11.76
N GLY A 112 -8.49 15.61 -11.56
CA GLY A 112 -9.32 16.13 -12.65
C GLY A 112 -10.20 15.07 -13.32
N ALA A 113 -11.09 15.50 -14.22
CA ALA A 113 -12.23 14.71 -14.70
C ALA A 113 -11.85 13.35 -15.31
N ASP A 114 -10.68 13.24 -15.96
CA ASP A 114 -10.26 12.03 -16.68
C ASP A 114 -9.63 10.96 -15.77
N SER A 115 -9.25 11.31 -14.53
CA SER A 115 -8.66 10.37 -13.56
C SER A 115 -9.46 10.22 -12.26
N THR A 116 -10.64 10.80 -12.25
CA THR A 116 -11.57 10.80 -11.12
C THR A 116 -12.32 9.47 -11.04
N LEU A 117 -12.22 8.77 -9.91
CA LEU A 117 -12.94 7.52 -9.62
C LEU A 117 -13.84 7.67 -8.41
N SER A 118 -15.00 6.98 -8.43
CA SER A 118 -15.94 6.92 -7.30
C SER A 118 -15.68 5.66 -6.49
N TRP A 119 -15.60 5.83 -5.18
CA TRP A 119 -15.31 4.80 -4.19
C TRP A 119 -16.47 4.71 -3.20
N GLU A 120 -16.80 3.50 -2.77
CA GLU A 120 -17.76 3.30 -1.69
C GLU A 120 -17.09 3.62 -0.34
N GLU A 121 -17.73 4.47 0.46
CA GLU A 121 -17.20 4.99 1.72
C GLU A 121 -17.75 4.21 2.91
N TYR A 122 -16.87 3.91 3.88
CA TYR A 122 -17.18 3.29 5.15
C TYR A 122 -16.50 4.09 6.27
N ASP A 123 -17.17 5.13 6.77
CA ASP A 123 -16.67 5.96 7.86
C ASP A 123 -17.14 5.46 9.23
N ARG A 124 -16.18 5.01 10.04
CA ARG A 124 -16.38 4.52 11.41
C ARG A 124 -15.60 5.36 12.42
N SER A 125 -15.08 6.53 12.01
CA SER A 125 -14.18 7.35 12.83
C SER A 125 -14.83 7.86 14.12
N GLU A 126 -16.15 8.06 14.12
CA GLU A 126 -16.92 8.39 15.33
C GLU A 126 -17.20 7.18 16.22
N ALA A 127 -17.37 5.99 15.63
CA ALA A 127 -17.75 4.77 16.35
C ALA A 127 -16.55 4.08 17.01
N ASP A 128 -15.38 4.13 16.36
CA ASP A 128 -14.14 3.49 16.84
C ASP A 128 -12.92 4.41 16.59
N PRO A 129 -12.80 5.50 17.37
CA PRO A 129 -11.76 6.48 17.16
C PRO A 129 -10.38 5.88 17.41
N GLY A 130 -9.51 5.98 16.40
CA GLY A 130 -8.15 5.46 16.45
C GLY A 130 -7.98 4.04 15.95
N ALA A 131 -9.05 3.37 15.50
CA ALA A 131 -8.92 2.10 14.78
C ALA A 131 -8.07 2.27 13.51
N ASN A 132 -7.26 1.26 13.18
CA ASN A 132 -6.43 1.27 11.97
C ASN A 132 -7.25 1.27 10.67
N ASN A 133 -8.53 0.90 10.76
CA ASN A 133 -9.54 0.94 9.71
C ASN A 133 -10.74 1.84 10.10
N ALA A 134 -10.47 2.93 10.83
CA ALA A 134 -11.49 3.89 11.23
C ALA A 134 -12.18 4.55 10.03
N TYR A 135 -11.44 4.77 8.95
CA TYR A 135 -11.98 5.25 7.67
C TYR A 135 -11.52 4.30 6.57
N VAL A 136 -12.47 3.73 5.82
CA VAL A 136 -12.20 2.77 4.75
C VAL A 136 -12.96 3.20 3.50
N ILE A 137 -12.32 3.04 2.34
CA ILE A 137 -12.94 3.20 1.03
C ILE A 137 -12.69 1.94 0.20
N VAL A 138 -13.67 1.56 -0.60
CA VAL A 138 -13.65 0.36 -1.42
C VAL A 138 -13.90 0.73 -2.87
N TYR A 139 -13.13 0.10 -3.76
CA TYR A 139 -13.29 0.23 -5.19
C TYR A 139 -13.21 -1.14 -5.85
N GLU A 140 -14.29 -1.53 -6.52
CA GLU A 140 -14.37 -2.78 -7.24
C GLU A 140 -14.12 -2.53 -8.72
N ASP A 141 -13.09 -3.19 -9.26
CA ASP A 141 -12.85 -3.28 -10.70
C ASP A 141 -13.05 -4.72 -11.18
N SER A 142 -13.18 -4.89 -12.49
CA SER A 142 -13.27 -6.22 -13.12
C SER A 142 -12.07 -7.14 -12.83
N SER A 143 -10.91 -6.57 -12.50
CA SER A 143 -9.67 -7.31 -12.27
C SER A 143 -9.37 -7.62 -10.80
N SER A 144 -9.77 -6.75 -9.89
CA SER A 144 -9.49 -6.84 -8.45
C SER A 144 -10.37 -5.89 -7.65
N THR A 145 -10.50 -6.15 -6.35
CA THR A 145 -11.09 -5.22 -5.38
C THR A 145 -9.98 -4.50 -4.62
N ILE A 146 -10.03 -3.18 -4.60
CA ILE A 146 -9.06 -2.32 -3.91
C ILE A 146 -9.73 -1.73 -2.68
N ILE A 147 -9.08 -1.87 -1.52
CA ILE A 147 -9.50 -1.28 -0.27
C ILE A 147 -8.36 -0.41 0.24
N ILE A 148 -8.67 0.85 0.53
CA ILE A 148 -7.76 1.77 1.19
C ILE A 148 -8.41 2.15 2.51
N GLY A 149 -7.68 1.99 3.61
CA GLY A 149 -8.20 2.37 4.93
C GLY A 149 -7.12 2.87 5.85
N GLY A 150 -7.51 3.54 6.92
CA GLY A 150 -6.55 4.14 7.81
C GLY A 150 -7.15 4.78 9.04
N THR A 151 -6.25 5.38 9.83
CA THR A 151 -6.60 6.11 11.06
C THR A 151 -7.09 7.53 10.81
N SER A 152 -6.91 8.06 9.60
CA SER A 152 -7.25 9.45 9.24
C SER A 152 -7.82 9.53 7.83
N LYS A 153 -9.01 10.14 7.71
CA LYS A 153 -9.64 10.44 6.41
C LYS A 153 -8.72 11.24 5.50
N ARG A 154 -8.01 12.24 6.04
CA ARG A 154 -7.06 13.08 5.28
C ARG A 154 -5.93 12.23 4.67
N ALA A 155 -5.37 11.33 5.47
CA ALA A 155 -4.27 10.46 5.05
C ALA A 155 -4.74 9.43 4.00
N VAL A 156 -5.93 8.85 4.19
CA VAL A 156 -6.54 7.93 3.21
C VAL A 156 -6.83 8.64 1.90
N SER A 157 -7.37 9.87 1.93
CA SER A 157 -7.64 10.65 0.71
C SER A 157 -6.39 10.91 -0.13
N GLU A 158 -5.26 11.28 0.50
CA GLU A 158 -4.00 11.52 -0.22
C GLU A 158 -3.50 10.26 -0.95
N VAL A 159 -3.59 9.10 -0.29
CA VAL A 159 -3.24 7.81 -0.92
C VAL A 159 -4.26 7.43 -2.00
N ALA A 160 -5.55 7.68 -1.77
CA ALA A 160 -6.62 7.37 -2.71
C ALA A 160 -6.55 8.20 -4.00
N ASP A 161 -6.08 9.44 -3.94
CA ASP A 161 -5.85 10.27 -5.13
C ASP A 161 -4.79 9.65 -6.04
N GLU A 162 -3.66 9.21 -5.49
CA GLU A 162 -2.60 8.54 -6.24
C GLU A 162 -3.03 7.18 -6.79
N VAL A 163 -3.75 6.38 -6.00
CA VAL A 163 -4.27 5.08 -6.45
C VAL A 163 -5.31 5.27 -7.56
N SER A 164 -6.21 6.25 -7.43
CA SER A 164 -7.20 6.56 -8.47
C SER A 164 -6.54 7.02 -9.75
N TYR A 165 -5.50 7.86 -9.63
CA TYR A 165 -4.70 8.27 -10.77
C TYR A 165 -4.02 7.07 -11.45
N GLN A 166 -3.38 6.17 -10.70
CA GLN A 166 -2.79 4.94 -11.23
C GLN A 166 -3.82 4.09 -11.98
N LEU A 167 -4.98 3.82 -11.35
CA LEU A 167 -6.06 3.02 -11.93
C LEU A 167 -6.62 3.64 -13.21
N SER A 168 -6.74 4.97 -13.29
CA SER A 168 -7.20 5.66 -14.50
C SER A 168 -6.25 5.50 -15.69
N ARG A 169 -4.94 5.40 -15.43
CA ARG A 169 -3.89 5.27 -16.45
C ARG A 169 -3.83 3.87 -17.04
N GLY A 170 -4.23 2.84 -16.28
CA GLY A 170 -4.31 1.45 -16.76
C GLY A 170 -5.51 1.16 -17.67
N ARG A 171 -6.43 2.13 -17.84
CA ARG A 171 -7.69 1.98 -18.59
C ARG A 171 -7.65 2.52 -20.02
N SER A 172 -6.53 3.11 -20.46
CA SER A 172 -6.37 3.73 -21.79
C SER A 172 -5.96 2.73 -22.88
#